data_AF-A0A642PLG3-F1
#
_entry.id   AF-A0A642PLG3-F1
#
_cell.length_a   1.000
_cell.length_b   1.000
_cell.length_c   1.000
_cell.angle_alpha   90.00
_cell.angle_beta   90.00
_cell.angle_gamma   90.00
#
_symmetry.space_group_name_H-M   'P 1'
#
loop_
_entity.id
_entity.type
_entity.pdbx_description
1 polymer ?
#
loop_
_entity_poly.entity_id
_entity_poly.type
_entity_poly.pdbx_seq_one_letter_code
_entity_poly.pdbx_strand_id
1 'polypeptide(L)'
;LAPYRGERTPSFRVNVAKQLWYDFGTGKGGDIFTLAGEFIGSNDFMEQVKFIAETANMPMPVPEMSRPTFQPKPSEPAFEGVEATPLFRSPLTDYLAERGIPYGIASRYCCQLNYGVRGKRYFAVGFPNVAGGYEIRSRFFKGCVPPKDVSPVKAEGSPADLCSVFEGFIDFLSAATLGLETGDCLVLNSVSNVEKAMRYLGGYGRIDCYLDRDESGRRTLETLKGHYGERVCDRSALYDGCKDLNEYLQLTTKK
;
A
#
# COMPACT_ATOMS: atom_id res chain seq x y z
N LEU A 1 10.28 13.04 11.94
CA LEU A 1 11.05 12.28 10.93
C LEU A 1 11.26 10.87 11.51
N ALA A 2 11.34 9.84 10.67
CA ALA A 2 11.68 8.48 11.07
C ALA A 2 13.10 8.47 11.65
N PRO A 3 13.29 8.03 12.90
CA PRO A 3 14.56 8.22 13.61
C PRO A 3 15.66 7.23 13.20
N TYR A 4 15.31 6.16 12.49
CA TYR A 4 16.24 5.12 12.01
C TYR A 4 16.59 5.24 10.52
N ARG A 5 16.13 6.29 9.82
CA ARG A 5 16.48 6.53 8.40
C ARG A 5 16.52 8.01 8.04
N GLY A 6 17.38 8.38 7.09
CA GLY A 6 17.43 9.75 6.58
C GLY A 6 16.18 10.07 5.76
N GLU A 7 15.31 10.94 6.27
CA GLU A 7 14.14 11.44 5.52
C GLU A 7 13.99 12.96 5.61
N ARG A 8 13.39 13.56 4.57
CA ARG A 8 13.12 15.00 4.49
C ARG A 8 11.67 15.37 4.82
N THR A 9 10.74 14.42 4.70
CA THR A 9 9.30 14.62 4.93
C THR A 9 8.85 13.80 6.13
N PRO A 10 8.18 14.38 7.15
CA PRO A 10 7.72 13.65 8.32
C PRO A 10 6.74 12.53 7.98
N SER A 11 7.15 11.27 8.18
CA SER A 11 6.29 10.10 7.93
C SER A 11 6.15 9.17 9.14
N PHE A 12 6.89 9.40 10.21
CA PHE A 12 6.85 8.60 11.45
C PHE A 12 5.87 9.18 12.47
N ARG A 13 5.01 8.33 13.04
CA ARG A 13 4.07 8.69 14.11
C ARG A 13 4.17 7.73 15.29
N VAL A 14 4.13 8.29 16.49
CA VAL A 14 4.00 7.53 17.75
C VAL A 14 2.66 7.87 18.37
N ASN A 15 1.92 6.84 18.80
CA ASN A 15 0.73 6.99 19.61
C ASN A 15 0.99 6.46 21.00
N VAL A 16 1.30 7.38 21.93
CA VAL A 16 1.65 7.05 23.32
C VAL A 16 0.51 6.34 24.05
N ALA A 17 -0.75 6.77 23.81
CA ALA A 17 -1.93 6.15 24.43
C ALA A 17 -2.14 4.70 23.98
N LYS A 18 -1.68 4.34 22.77
CA LYS A 18 -1.75 2.98 22.23
C LYS A 18 -0.46 2.19 22.42
N GLN A 19 0.62 2.85 22.85
CA GLN A 19 1.98 2.30 22.87
C GLN A 19 2.43 1.72 21.53
N LEU A 20 2.04 2.37 20.43
CA LEU A 20 2.35 1.94 19.07
C LEU A 20 3.06 3.03 18.28
N TRP A 21 3.93 2.62 17.36
CA TRP A 21 4.52 3.48 16.35
C TRP A 21 4.13 3.00 14.94
N TYR A 22 4.16 3.92 13.98
CA TYR A 22 3.96 3.60 12.57
C TYR A 22 4.73 4.58 11.68
N ASP A 23 5.43 4.06 10.67
CA ASP A 23 6.12 4.80 9.63
C ASP A 23 5.37 4.67 8.31
N PHE A 24 4.75 5.78 7.89
CA PHE A 24 3.99 5.84 6.64
C PHE A 24 4.88 5.75 5.40
N GLY A 25 6.18 6.02 5.50
CA GLY A 25 7.12 5.92 4.38
C GLY A 25 7.58 4.49 4.10
N THR A 26 7.69 3.64 5.12
CA THR A 26 8.08 2.21 4.95
C THR A 26 6.90 1.25 5.11
N GLY A 27 5.80 1.71 5.70
CA GLY A 27 4.64 0.89 6.04
C GLY A 27 4.85 0.02 7.29
N LYS A 28 5.97 0.18 7.99
CA LYS A 28 6.31 -0.57 9.21
C LYS A 28 5.70 0.07 10.45
N GLY A 29 5.48 -0.72 11.49
CA GLY A 29 4.98 -0.27 12.77
C GLY A 29 4.80 -1.42 13.74
N GLY A 30 4.54 -1.09 14.99
CA GLY A 30 4.40 -2.07 16.06
C GLY A 30 4.60 -1.44 17.42
N ASP A 31 5.05 -2.23 18.38
CA ASP A 31 5.37 -1.80 19.74
C ASP A 31 6.82 -1.28 19.87
N ILE A 32 7.23 -0.98 21.09
CA ILE A 32 8.58 -0.47 21.38
C ILE A 32 9.70 -1.47 21.03
N PHE A 33 9.46 -2.78 21.07
CA PHE A 33 10.46 -3.79 20.74
C PHE A 33 10.69 -3.84 19.24
N THR A 34 9.61 -3.82 18.45
CA THR A 34 9.73 -3.69 17.00
C THR A 34 10.41 -2.38 16.60
N LEU A 35 10.16 -1.28 17.32
CA LEU A 35 10.88 -0.03 17.08
C LEU A 35 12.37 -0.16 17.37
N ALA A 36 12.73 -0.77 18.51
CA ALA A 36 14.12 -1.06 18.86
C ALA A 36 14.80 -1.93 17.80
N GLY A 37 14.09 -2.94 17.29
CA GLY A 37 14.56 -3.79 16.21
C GLY A 37 14.89 -3.01 14.93
N GLU A 38 14.08 -2.02 14.59
CA GLU A 38 14.35 -1.13 13.45
C GLU A 38 15.57 -0.21 13.70
N PHE A 39 15.82 0.21 14.94
CA PHE A 39 17.02 1.00 15.27
C PHE A 39 18.32 0.18 15.18
N ILE A 40 18.29 -1.08 15.62
CA ILE A 40 19.49 -1.93 15.69
C ILE A 40 19.63 -2.88 14.48
N GLY A 41 18.62 -2.93 13.61
CA GLY A 41 18.59 -3.84 12.46
C GLY A 41 18.47 -5.31 12.85
N SER A 42 17.88 -5.62 14.01
CA SER A 42 17.80 -6.99 14.55
C SER A 42 16.38 -7.38 14.95
N ASN A 43 16.06 -8.63 14.66
CA ASN A 43 14.84 -9.28 15.13
C ASN A 43 15.08 -10.11 16.41
N ASP A 44 16.31 -10.13 16.94
CA ASP A 44 16.60 -10.81 18.20
C ASP A 44 16.01 -10.03 19.38
N PHE A 45 15.16 -10.70 20.14
CA PHE A 45 14.43 -10.07 21.24
C PHE A 45 15.36 -9.60 22.36
N MET A 46 16.44 -10.32 22.65
CA MET A 46 17.37 -9.94 23.73
C MET A 46 18.21 -8.72 23.32
N GLU A 47 18.58 -8.61 22.06
CA GLU A 47 19.22 -7.41 21.51
C GLU A 47 18.28 -6.19 21.57
N GLN A 48 16.99 -6.38 21.26
CA GLN A 48 15.97 -5.32 21.39
C GLN A 48 15.77 -4.88 22.83
N VAL A 49 15.66 -5.82 23.78
CA VAL A 49 15.55 -5.54 25.22
C VAL A 49 16.77 -4.76 25.71
N LYS A 50 17.97 -5.18 25.29
CA LYS A 50 19.23 -4.52 25.66
C LYS A 50 19.26 -3.07 25.19
N PHE A 51 18.92 -2.83 23.93
CA PHE A 51 18.85 -1.47 23.37
C PHE A 51 17.87 -0.57 24.13
N ILE A 52 16.69 -1.10 24.48
CA ILE A 52 15.68 -0.34 25.24
C ILE A 52 16.19 -0.01 26.65
N ALA A 53 16.79 -0.98 27.34
CA ALA A 53 17.32 -0.79 28.69
C ALA A 53 18.44 0.27 28.71
N GLU A 54 19.38 0.21 27.76
CA GLU A 54 20.45 1.19 27.60
C GLU A 54 19.89 2.59 27.28
N THR A 55 18.93 2.68 26.36
CA THR A 55 18.30 3.96 25.96
C THR A 55 17.48 4.58 27.10
N ALA A 56 16.82 3.76 27.92
CA ALA A 56 16.01 4.20 29.05
C ALA A 56 16.83 4.36 30.35
N ASN A 57 18.15 4.11 30.31
CA ASN A 57 19.04 4.09 31.46
C ASN A 57 18.53 3.19 32.60
N MET A 58 17.95 2.05 32.23
CA MET A 58 17.45 1.02 33.16
C MET A 58 18.47 -0.12 33.29
N PRO A 59 18.62 -0.71 34.48
CA PRO A 59 19.44 -1.90 34.66
C PRO A 59 18.88 -3.05 33.81
N MET A 60 19.79 -3.78 33.15
CA MET A 60 19.41 -4.97 32.38
C MET A 60 18.68 -5.98 33.28
N PRO A 61 17.54 -6.53 32.85
CA PRO A 61 16.94 -7.65 33.53
C PRO A 61 17.95 -8.82 33.49
N VAL A 62 18.47 -9.19 34.65
CA VAL A 62 19.29 -10.39 34.83
C VAL A 62 18.42 -11.61 34.49
N PRO A 63 18.97 -12.62 33.78
CA PRO A 63 18.20 -13.79 33.39
C PRO A 63 17.98 -14.67 34.62
N GLU A 64 16.97 -14.37 35.43
CA GLU A 64 16.29 -15.43 36.16
C GLU A 64 15.59 -16.30 35.11
N MET A 65 15.90 -17.59 35.10
CA MET A 65 15.25 -18.63 34.31
C MET A 65 13.75 -18.71 34.68
N SER A 66 13.00 -17.70 34.28
CA SER A 66 11.56 -17.68 34.24
C SER A 66 11.23 -17.54 32.76
N ARG A 67 10.62 -18.60 32.21
CA ARG A 67 10.15 -18.68 30.83
C ARG A 67 9.52 -17.33 30.43
N PRO A 68 9.76 -16.81 29.21
CA PRO A 68 9.10 -15.59 28.77
C PRO A 68 7.60 -15.78 28.88
N THR A 69 6.99 -15.16 29.88
CA THR A 69 5.53 -15.01 30.01
C THR A 69 5.01 -13.89 29.11
N PHE A 70 5.90 -13.25 28.34
CA PHE A 70 5.49 -12.55 27.14
C PHE A 70 5.12 -13.58 26.06
N GLN A 71 3.91 -14.13 26.19
CA GLN A 71 3.20 -14.51 24.98
C GLN A 71 2.92 -13.19 24.27
N PRO A 72 3.36 -12.98 23.02
CA PRO A 72 2.84 -11.88 22.24
C PRO A 72 1.33 -12.02 22.31
N LYS A 73 0.64 -11.06 22.94
CA LYS A 73 -0.80 -10.95 22.76
C LYS A 73 -0.97 -11.02 21.24
N PRO A 74 -1.77 -11.97 20.71
CA PRO A 74 -2.15 -11.91 19.31
C PRO A 74 -2.56 -10.46 19.10
N SER A 75 -1.87 -9.74 18.20
CA SER A 75 -2.23 -8.37 17.91
C SER A 75 -3.73 -8.41 17.63
N GLU A 76 -4.55 -7.79 18.48
CA GLU A 76 -5.98 -7.70 18.19
C GLU A 76 -6.07 -7.25 16.74
N PRO A 77 -6.79 -7.98 15.87
CA PRO A 77 -6.92 -7.59 14.48
C PRO A 77 -7.30 -6.12 14.45
N ALA A 78 -6.46 -5.26 13.86
CA ALA A 78 -6.73 -3.83 13.79
C ALA A 78 -8.11 -3.55 13.13
N PHE A 79 -8.59 -4.54 12.39
CA PHE A 79 -9.89 -4.61 11.75
C PHE A 79 -10.66 -5.85 12.22
N GLU A 80 -11.90 -5.65 12.62
CA GLU A 80 -12.82 -6.70 13.05
C GLU A 80 -13.97 -6.85 12.05
N GLY A 81 -14.56 -8.04 11.90
CA GLY A 81 -15.76 -8.23 11.08
C GLY A 81 -15.63 -7.70 9.64
N VAL A 82 -14.51 -7.97 8.99
CA VAL A 82 -14.25 -7.53 7.61
C VAL A 82 -15.14 -8.32 6.66
N GLU A 83 -16.03 -7.62 5.96
CA GLU A 83 -16.99 -8.20 5.03
C GLU A 83 -16.96 -7.42 3.72
N ALA A 84 -16.67 -8.13 2.62
CA ALA A 84 -16.74 -7.58 1.27
C ALA A 84 -18.13 -7.84 0.68
N THR A 85 -18.78 -6.78 0.20
CA THR A 85 -20.08 -6.81 -0.46
C THR A 85 -19.98 -6.14 -1.84
N PRO A 86 -20.82 -6.50 -2.83
CA PRO A 86 -20.81 -5.84 -4.12
C PRO A 86 -20.93 -4.32 -4.00
N LEU A 87 -20.18 -3.58 -4.82
CA LEU A 87 -20.25 -2.12 -4.80
C LEU A 87 -21.54 -1.65 -5.48
N PHE A 88 -22.52 -1.27 -4.67
CA PHE A 88 -23.75 -0.61 -5.12
C PHE A 88 -23.60 0.91 -5.12
N ARG A 89 -24.49 1.59 -5.87
CA ARG A 89 -24.57 3.06 -5.88
C ARG A 89 -24.78 3.58 -4.45
N SER A 90 -23.86 4.42 -4.00
CA SER A 90 -23.74 4.86 -2.61
C SER A 90 -22.83 6.10 -2.53
N PRO A 91 -22.68 6.74 -1.35
CA PRO A 91 -21.72 7.82 -1.16
C PRO A 91 -20.26 7.44 -1.50
N LEU A 92 -19.93 6.14 -1.50
CA LEU A 92 -18.63 5.65 -1.97
C LEU A 92 -18.47 5.81 -3.48
N THR A 93 -19.53 5.55 -4.25
CA THR A 93 -19.52 5.71 -5.70
C THR A 93 -19.59 7.18 -6.09
N ASP A 94 -20.24 8.03 -5.30
CA ASP A 94 -20.22 9.49 -5.51
C ASP A 94 -18.80 10.04 -5.33
N TYR A 95 -18.07 9.55 -4.31
CA TYR A 95 -16.66 9.87 -4.13
C TYR A 95 -15.80 9.44 -5.34
N LEU A 96 -16.03 8.24 -5.89
CA LEU A 96 -15.31 7.79 -7.08
C LEU A 96 -15.67 8.63 -8.32
N ALA A 97 -16.95 9.02 -8.46
CA ALA A 97 -17.41 9.88 -9.54
C ALA A 97 -16.77 11.28 -9.47
N GLU A 98 -16.62 11.87 -8.27
CA GLU A 98 -15.86 13.12 -8.06
C GLU A 98 -14.40 13.00 -8.53
N ARG A 99 -13.84 11.79 -8.48
CA ARG A 99 -12.49 11.46 -8.94
C ARG A 99 -12.45 11.10 -10.43
N GLY A 100 -13.56 11.30 -11.16
CA GLY A 100 -13.70 11.01 -12.58
C GLY A 100 -13.95 9.54 -12.91
N ILE A 101 -14.11 8.66 -11.92
CA ILE A 101 -14.24 7.21 -12.14
C ILE A 101 -15.72 6.81 -12.23
N PRO A 102 -16.21 6.30 -13.38
CA PRO A 102 -17.60 5.91 -13.54
C PRO A 102 -17.97 4.69 -12.69
N TYR A 103 -19.21 4.66 -12.21
CA TYR A 103 -19.76 3.52 -11.45
C TYR A 103 -19.53 2.18 -12.16
N GLY A 104 -19.78 2.13 -13.47
CA GLY A 104 -19.66 0.89 -14.25
C GLY A 104 -18.23 0.35 -14.38
N ILE A 105 -17.20 1.18 -14.14
CA ILE A 105 -15.80 0.73 -14.01
C ILE A 105 -15.53 0.33 -12.56
N ALA A 106 -15.87 1.20 -11.61
CA ALA A 106 -15.65 0.96 -10.19
C ALA A 106 -16.28 -0.36 -9.70
N SER A 107 -17.51 -0.67 -10.12
CA SER A 107 -18.24 -1.87 -9.67
C SER A 107 -17.67 -3.18 -10.20
N ARG A 108 -16.80 -3.15 -11.22
CA ARG A 108 -16.13 -4.36 -11.75
C ARG A 108 -14.95 -4.77 -10.89
N TYR A 109 -14.24 -3.78 -10.34
CA TYR A 109 -12.94 -3.98 -9.71
C TYR A 109 -12.96 -3.77 -8.19
N CYS A 110 -13.96 -3.06 -7.67
CA CYS A 110 -14.06 -2.71 -6.27
C CYS A 110 -15.30 -3.32 -5.61
N CYS A 111 -15.20 -3.48 -4.29
CA CYS A 111 -16.30 -3.85 -3.41
C CYS A 111 -16.60 -2.73 -2.41
N GLN A 112 -17.74 -2.79 -1.73
CA GLN A 112 -17.90 -2.13 -0.45
C GLN A 112 -17.35 -3.04 0.64
N LEU A 113 -16.32 -2.56 1.36
CA LEU A 113 -15.75 -3.26 2.50
C LEU A 113 -16.32 -2.69 3.79
N ASN A 114 -17.07 -3.51 4.52
CA ASN A 114 -17.55 -3.20 5.87
C ASN A 114 -16.52 -3.73 6.87
N TYR A 115 -16.17 -2.95 7.89
CA TYR A 115 -15.19 -3.36 8.90
C TYR A 115 -15.39 -2.62 10.22
N GLY A 116 -14.95 -3.24 11.30
CA GLY A 116 -14.91 -2.69 12.65
C GLY A 116 -13.51 -2.21 13.02
N VAL A 117 -13.42 -1.09 13.74
CA VAL A 117 -12.18 -0.66 14.41
C VAL A 117 -12.57 -0.19 15.81
N ARG A 118 -12.07 -0.87 16.85
CA ARG A 118 -12.31 -0.48 18.26
C ARG A 118 -13.80 -0.37 18.61
N GLY A 119 -14.57 -1.38 18.20
CA GLY A 119 -16.02 -1.43 18.44
C GLY A 119 -16.87 -0.47 17.58
N LYS A 120 -16.26 0.33 16.69
CA LYS A 120 -17.00 1.18 15.72
C LYS A 120 -17.02 0.53 14.35
N ARG A 121 -18.17 0.57 13.67
CA ARG A 121 -18.34 0.06 12.31
C ARG A 121 -18.11 1.16 11.28
N TYR A 122 -17.43 0.80 10.21
CA TYR A 122 -17.05 1.65 9.09
C TYR A 122 -17.31 0.91 7.78
N PHE A 123 -17.37 1.66 6.69
CA PHE A 123 -17.39 1.13 5.34
C PHE A 123 -16.56 2.01 4.40
N ALA A 124 -15.93 1.38 3.42
CA ALA A 124 -15.09 2.05 2.43
C ALA A 124 -15.12 1.32 1.09
N VAL A 125 -14.63 1.96 0.02
CA VAL A 125 -14.29 1.26 -1.21
C VAL A 125 -13.14 0.31 -0.88
N GLY A 126 -13.31 -0.97 -1.16
CA GLY A 126 -12.27 -1.98 -1.06
C GLY A 126 -11.76 -2.36 -2.45
N PHE A 127 -10.44 -2.45 -2.59
CA PHE A 127 -9.78 -3.00 -3.78
C PHE A 127 -8.91 -4.19 -3.34
N PRO A 128 -9.24 -5.42 -3.76
CA PRO A 128 -8.61 -6.63 -3.25
C PRO A 128 -7.17 -6.80 -3.77
N ASN A 129 -6.33 -7.47 -2.99
CA ASN A 129 -4.98 -7.89 -3.39
C ASN A 129 -4.81 -9.41 -3.37
N VAL A 130 -3.70 -9.91 -3.91
CA VAL A 130 -3.43 -11.36 -4.05
C VAL A 130 -3.31 -12.12 -2.73
N ALA A 131 -3.05 -11.42 -1.64
CA ALA A 131 -2.86 -12.03 -0.32
C ALA A 131 -4.15 -12.03 0.52
N GLY A 132 -5.29 -11.66 -0.09
CA GLY A 132 -6.59 -11.61 0.59
C GLY A 132 -6.81 -10.36 1.43
N GLY A 133 -5.91 -9.38 1.38
CA GLY A 133 -6.11 -8.06 1.97
C GLY A 133 -6.76 -7.08 0.98
N TYR A 134 -6.97 -5.85 1.45
CA TYR A 134 -7.63 -4.80 0.66
C TYR A 134 -6.90 -3.47 0.82
N GLU A 135 -6.77 -2.73 -0.27
CA GLU A 135 -6.65 -1.28 -0.17
C GLU A 135 -8.03 -0.69 0.07
N ILE A 136 -8.13 0.25 1.02
CA ILE A 136 -9.40 0.88 1.37
C ILE A 136 -9.35 2.38 1.20
N ARG A 137 -10.43 2.92 0.61
CA ARG A 137 -10.56 4.35 0.32
C ARG A 137 -11.97 4.86 0.58
N SER A 138 -12.03 6.04 1.18
CA SER A 138 -13.21 6.89 1.20
C SER A 138 -12.77 8.34 0.97
N ARG A 139 -13.74 9.26 0.90
CA ARG A 139 -13.47 10.69 0.83
C ARG A 139 -12.58 11.20 1.98
N PHE A 140 -12.65 10.53 3.14
CA PHE A 140 -11.97 10.98 4.37
C PHE A 140 -10.83 10.06 4.81
N PHE A 141 -10.62 8.93 4.14
CA PHE A 141 -9.67 7.92 4.61
C PHE A 141 -8.97 7.19 3.47
N LYS A 142 -7.65 6.98 3.64
CA LYS A 142 -6.82 6.05 2.87
C LYS A 142 -6.20 5.08 3.85
N GLY A 143 -6.28 3.79 3.57
CA GLY A 143 -5.59 2.78 4.36
C GLY A 143 -5.62 1.42 3.67
N CYS A 144 -5.27 0.40 4.43
CA CYS A 144 -5.32 -0.99 3.98
C CYS A 144 -5.90 -1.87 5.08
N VAL A 145 -6.64 -2.90 4.70
CA VAL A 145 -6.87 -4.07 5.54
C VAL A 145 -5.77 -5.08 5.19
N PRO A 146 -4.91 -5.45 6.15
CA PRO A 146 -3.78 -6.35 5.89
C PRO A 146 -4.27 -7.75 5.47
N PRO A 147 -3.42 -8.52 4.78
CA PRO A 147 -2.02 -8.20 4.39
C PRO A 147 -1.92 -7.23 3.21
N LYS A 148 -0.85 -6.42 3.16
CA LYS A 148 -0.54 -5.58 1.98
C LYS A 148 0.14 -6.41 0.91
N ASP A 149 -0.36 -6.37 -0.32
CA ASP A 149 0.26 -7.00 -1.47
C ASP A 149 -0.16 -6.32 -2.78
N VAL A 150 0.34 -6.81 -3.91
CA VAL A 150 -0.02 -6.33 -5.25
C VAL A 150 -1.38 -6.88 -5.71
N SER A 151 -1.97 -6.26 -6.73
CA SER A 151 -3.21 -6.73 -7.36
C SER A 151 -3.01 -6.87 -8.88
N PRO A 152 -2.79 -8.09 -9.40
CA PRO A 152 -2.82 -8.36 -10.82
C PRO A 152 -4.26 -8.34 -11.32
N VAL A 153 -4.47 -7.74 -12.48
CA VAL A 153 -5.73 -7.74 -13.22
C VAL A 153 -5.42 -8.25 -14.62
N LYS A 154 -5.97 -9.41 -14.97
CA LYS A 154 -5.70 -10.05 -16.27
C LYS A 154 -6.69 -9.55 -17.31
N ALA A 155 -6.19 -9.26 -18.51
CA ALA A 155 -7.06 -8.96 -19.64
C ALA A 155 -7.83 -10.22 -20.06
N GLU A 156 -9.07 -10.06 -20.52
CA GLU A 156 -9.83 -11.15 -21.10
C GLU A 156 -9.30 -11.48 -22.51
N GLY A 157 -8.82 -12.71 -22.73
CA GLY A 157 -8.29 -13.16 -24.02
C GLY A 157 -6.83 -13.62 -23.96
N SER A 158 -6.24 -13.89 -25.13
CA SER A 158 -4.88 -14.44 -25.33
C SER A 158 -3.81 -13.87 -24.40
N PRO A 159 -2.73 -14.62 -24.09
CA PRO A 159 -1.70 -14.17 -23.18
C PRO A 159 -1.12 -12.82 -23.63
N ALA A 160 -1.28 -11.81 -22.79
CA ALA A 160 -0.73 -10.50 -23.03
C ALA A 160 0.80 -10.53 -22.86
N ASP A 161 1.53 -10.05 -23.86
CA ASP A 161 2.99 -9.81 -23.76
C ASP A 161 3.30 -8.46 -23.06
N LEU A 162 2.25 -7.66 -22.80
CA LEU A 162 2.31 -6.35 -22.17
C LEU A 162 1.66 -6.38 -20.78
N CYS A 163 2.37 -5.81 -19.79
CA CYS A 163 1.82 -5.51 -18.47
C CYS A 163 1.91 -4.02 -18.16
N SER A 164 0.79 -3.39 -17.79
CA SER A 164 0.74 -2.02 -17.29
C SER A 164 0.82 -2.00 -15.76
N VAL A 165 1.81 -1.31 -15.20
CA VAL A 165 2.04 -1.20 -13.76
C VAL A 165 1.51 0.15 -13.25
N PHE A 166 0.67 0.12 -12.22
CA PHE A 166 0.10 1.31 -11.59
C PHE A 166 0.53 1.41 -10.13
N GLU A 167 0.85 2.61 -9.66
CA GLU A 167 1.26 2.82 -8.26
C GLU A 167 0.11 2.51 -7.28
N GLY A 168 -1.09 3.00 -7.57
CA GLY A 168 -2.28 2.77 -6.76
C GLY A 168 -3.51 2.38 -7.59
N PHE A 169 -4.51 1.82 -6.91
CA PHE A 169 -5.71 1.34 -7.60
C PHE A 169 -6.57 2.47 -8.20
N ILE A 170 -6.49 3.69 -7.66
CA ILE A 170 -7.20 4.85 -8.22
C ILE A 170 -6.61 5.23 -9.59
N ASP A 171 -5.30 5.12 -9.78
CA ASP A 171 -4.64 5.33 -11.08
C ASP A 171 -4.99 4.22 -12.06
N PHE A 172 -5.04 2.97 -11.60
CA PHE A 172 -5.56 1.86 -12.41
C PHE A 172 -7.00 2.11 -12.87
N LEU A 173 -7.92 2.48 -11.96
CA LEU A 173 -9.30 2.82 -12.34
C LEU A 173 -9.38 4.03 -13.28
N SER A 174 -8.42 4.95 -13.17
CA SER A 174 -8.33 6.10 -14.07
C SER A 174 -7.88 5.69 -15.47
N ALA A 175 -6.90 4.79 -15.57
CA ALA A 175 -6.47 4.18 -16.82
C ALA A 175 -7.60 3.41 -17.50
N ALA A 176 -8.37 2.65 -16.72
CA ALA A 176 -9.56 1.94 -17.18
C ALA A 176 -10.61 2.91 -17.75
N THR A 177 -10.84 4.03 -17.07
CA THR A 177 -11.75 5.08 -17.53
C THR A 177 -11.28 5.73 -18.84
N LEU A 178 -9.97 5.90 -19.01
CA LEU A 178 -9.35 6.48 -20.21
C LEU A 178 -9.18 5.47 -21.36
N GLY A 179 -9.46 4.19 -21.15
CA GLY A 179 -9.25 3.13 -22.15
C GLY A 179 -7.77 2.82 -22.41
N LEU A 180 -6.90 3.03 -21.42
CA LEU A 180 -5.45 2.79 -21.52
C LEU A 180 -5.05 1.34 -21.19
N GLU A 181 -5.96 0.55 -20.62
CA GLU A 181 -5.79 -0.86 -20.28
C GLU A 181 -5.74 -1.74 -21.55
N THR A 182 -4.57 -1.79 -22.20
CA THR A 182 -4.33 -2.50 -23.48
C THR A 182 -3.75 -3.91 -23.31
N GLY A 183 -3.72 -4.43 -22.07
CA GLY A 183 -3.15 -5.72 -21.73
C GLY A 183 -3.33 -6.04 -20.24
N ASP A 184 -2.51 -6.94 -19.72
CA ASP A 184 -2.52 -7.25 -18.30
C ASP A 184 -2.12 -6.02 -17.49
N CYS A 185 -2.63 -5.91 -16.26
CA CYS A 185 -2.34 -4.83 -15.35
C CYS A 185 -1.82 -5.37 -14.02
N LEU A 186 -0.96 -4.60 -13.36
CA LEU A 186 -0.48 -4.89 -12.02
C LEU A 186 -0.52 -3.62 -11.18
N VAL A 187 -1.36 -3.61 -10.16
CA VAL A 187 -1.44 -2.51 -9.22
C VAL A 187 -0.50 -2.79 -8.04
N LEU A 188 0.45 -1.90 -7.79
CA LEU A 188 1.41 -2.04 -6.69
C LEU A 188 0.73 -1.90 -5.34
N ASN A 189 -0.33 -1.09 -5.24
CA ASN A 189 -1.02 -0.64 -4.02
C ASN A 189 -0.15 0.22 -3.08
N SER A 190 1.17 0.09 -3.19
CA SER A 190 2.19 0.90 -2.54
C SER A 190 3.52 0.64 -3.25
N VAL A 191 4.35 1.67 -3.41
CA VAL A 191 5.73 1.54 -3.91
C VAL A 191 6.57 0.54 -3.11
N SER A 192 6.22 0.30 -1.84
CA SER A 192 6.85 -0.72 -0.98
C SER A 192 6.67 -2.15 -1.49
N ASN A 193 5.72 -2.41 -2.40
CA ASN A 193 5.46 -3.73 -2.96
C ASN A 193 6.25 -3.98 -4.27
N VAL A 194 7.17 -3.11 -4.67
CA VAL A 194 7.93 -3.26 -5.93
C VAL A 194 8.65 -4.61 -6.04
N GLU A 195 9.26 -5.11 -4.97
CA GLU A 195 9.93 -6.42 -4.97
C GLU A 195 8.92 -7.58 -5.13
N LYS A 196 7.73 -7.44 -4.53
CA LYS A 196 6.66 -8.43 -4.69
C LYS A 196 6.13 -8.43 -6.13
N ALA A 197 6.04 -7.25 -6.74
CA ALA A 197 5.60 -7.08 -8.12
C ALA A 197 6.50 -7.81 -9.11
N MET A 198 7.81 -7.90 -8.84
CA MET A 198 8.76 -8.58 -9.72
C MET A 198 8.40 -10.06 -9.99
N ARG A 199 7.74 -10.72 -9.03
CA ARG A 199 7.28 -12.13 -9.19
C ARG A 199 6.26 -12.30 -10.31
N TYR A 200 5.55 -11.23 -10.65
CA TYR A 200 4.49 -11.22 -11.67
C TYR A 200 4.98 -10.69 -13.02
N LEU A 201 6.05 -9.88 -13.03
CA LEU A 201 6.46 -9.13 -14.22
C LEU A 201 7.44 -9.89 -15.13
N GLY A 202 8.05 -10.99 -14.64
CA GLY A 202 9.13 -11.69 -15.36
C GLY A 202 8.75 -12.22 -16.76
N GLY A 203 7.48 -12.59 -16.95
CA GLY A 203 6.99 -13.20 -18.18
C GLY A 203 6.61 -12.24 -19.31
N TYR A 204 6.62 -10.92 -19.09
CA TYR A 204 6.23 -9.95 -20.10
C TYR A 204 7.43 -9.43 -20.90
N GLY A 205 7.26 -9.31 -22.21
CA GLY A 205 8.20 -8.63 -23.11
C GLY A 205 8.17 -7.11 -22.94
N ARG A 206 7.05 -6.54 -22.48
CA ARG A 206 6.89 -5.09 -22.24
C ARG A 206 6.20 -4.78 -20.92
N ILE A 207 6.74 -3.80 -20.21
CA ILE A 207 6.22 -3.30 -18.92
C ILE A 207 6.04 -1.79 -19.02
N ASP A 208 4.79 -1.33 -19.06
CA ASP A 208 4.45 0.09 -19.14
C ASP A 208 4.13 0.62 -17.72
N CYS A 209 4.93 1.56 -17.22
CA CYS A 209 4.81 2.08 -15.85
C CYS A 209 4.06 3.42 -15.80
N TYR A 210 2.96 3.43 -15.04
CA TYR A 210 2.14 4.60 -14.71
C TYR A 210 2.29 4.88 -13.20
N LEU A 211 3.40 5.52 -12.83
CA LEU A 211 3.77 5.81 -11.44
C LEU A 211 3.65 7.31 -11.13
N ASP A 212 3.47 7.66 -9.85
CA ASP A 212 3.35 9.07 -9.45
C ASP A 212 4.60 9.85 -9.87
N ARG A 213 4.42 11.10 -10.29
CA ARG A 213 5.49 12.02 -10.69
C ARG A 213 6.18 12.65 -9.47
N ASP A 214 6.47 11.84 -8.47
CA ASP A 214 7.19 12.22 -7.27
C ASP A 214 8.53 11.46 -7.13
N GLU A 215 9.21 11.62 -5.99
CA GLU A 215 10.49 10.93 -5.74
C GLU A 215 10.32 9.42 -5.52
N SER A 216 9.19 8.98 -4.97
CA SER A 216 8.93 7.56 -4.72
C SER A 216 8.63 6.84 -6.02
N GLY A 217 7.74 7.38 -6.86
CA GLY A 217 7.45 6.81 -8.18
C GLY A 217 8.69 6.73 -9.08
N ARG A 218 9.55 7.77 -9.07
CA ARG A 218 10.83 7.75 -9.83
C ARG A 218 11.79 6.66 -9.34
N ARG A 219 11.95 6.48 -8.03
CA ARG A 219 12.81 5.41 -7.48
C ARG A 219 12.26 4.02 -7.80
N THR A 220 10.94 3.86 -7.77
CA THR A 220 10.28 2.60 -8.18
C THR A 220 10.53 2.31 -9.66
N LEU A 221 10.42 3.32 -10.54
CA LEU A 221 10.74 3.18 -11.95
C LEU A 221 12.20 2.77 -12.18
N GLU A 222 13.15 3.41 -11.50
CA GLU A 222 14.57 3.07 -11.57
C GLU A 222 14.84 1.63 -11.11
N THR A 223 14.18 1.20 -10.03
CA THR A 223 14.26 -0.17 -9.52
C THR A 223 13.78 -1.18 -10.57
N LEU A 224 12.64 -0.91 -11.22
CA LEU A 224 12.11 -1.77 -12.28
C LEU A 224 13.03 -1.77 -13.51
N LYS A 225 13.53 -0.60 -13.94
CA LYS A 225 14.50 -0.48 -15.06
C LYS A 225 15.80 -1.23 -14.77
N GLY A 226 16.31 -1.16 -13.55
CA GLY A 226 17.51 -1.88 -13.14
C GLY A 226 17.34 -3.40 -13.23
N HIS A 227 16.13 -3.92 -12.99
CA HIS A 227 15.85 -5.36 -13.02
C HIS A 227 15.45 -5.88 -14.41
N TYR A 228 14.68 -5.10 -15.18
CA TYR A 228 14.07 -5.55 -16.44
C TYR A 228 14.64 -4.89 -17.70
N GLY A 229 15.50 -3.87 -17.56
CA GLY A 229 16.17 -3.19 -18.66
C GLY A 229 15.21 -2.46 -19.59
N GLU A 230 15.44 -2.61 -20.89
CA GLU A 230 14.69 -1.94 -21.97
C GLU A 230 13.21 -2.34 -22.04
N ARG A 231 12.81 -3.42 -21.35
CA ARG A 231 11.39 -3.83 -21.27
C ARG A 231 10.52 -2.80 -20.53
N VAL A 232 11.12 -1.94 -19.70
CA VAL A 232 10.40 -0.99 -18.85
C VAL A 232 10.27 0.38 -19.53
N CYS A 233 9.03 0.76 -19.84
CA CYS A 233 8.68 2.04 -20.43
C CYS A 233 8.04 2.96 -19.38
N ASP A 234 8.54 4.19 -19.28
CA ASP A 234 7.92 5.24 -18.47
C ASP A 234 6.76 5.89 -19.24
N ARG A 235 5.56 5.87 -18.68
CA ARG A 235 4.36 6.49 -19.26
C ARG A 235 3.97 7.81 -18.62
N SER A 236 4.78 8.33 -17.68
CA SER A 236 4.48 9.56 -16.94
C SER A 236 4.42 10.83 -17.80
N ALA A 237 5.02 10.80 -19.00
CA ALA A 237 4.88 11.87 -19.98
C ALA A 237 3.42 12.09 -20.46
N LEU A 238 2.55 11.08 -20.36
CA LEU A 238 1.14 11.17 -20.76
C LEU A 238 0.36 12.19 -19.91
N TYR A 239 0.71 12.30 -18.63
CA TYR A 239 0.08 13.17 -17.65
C TYR A 239 1.06 14.24 -17.20
N ASP A 240 1.75 14.85 -18.16
CA ASP A 240 2.61 15.99 -17.86
C ASP A 240 1.81 17.15 -17.23
N GLY A 241 2.43 17.87 -16.29
CA GLY A 241 1.75 18.84 -15.42
C GLY A 241 0.86 18.27 -14.31
N CYS A 242 0.63 16.95 -14.24
CA CYS A 242 -0.16 16.31 -13.18
C CYS A 242 0.74 15.50 -12.23
N LYS A 243 0.33 15.34 -10.97
CA LYS A 243 1.03 14.47 -10.00
C LYS A 243 0.88 13.00 -10.36
N ASP A 244 -0.33 12.59 -10.72
CA ASP A 244 -0.70 11.20 -10.97
C ASP A 244 -1.74 11.09 -12.09
N LEU A 245 -2.06 9.86 -12.49
CA LEU A 245 -2.97 9.61 -13.62
C LEU A 245 -4.41 10.01 -13.28
N ASN A 246 -4.80 9.94 -12.00
CA ASN A 246 -6.13 10.36 -11.58
C ASN A 246 -6.34 11.88 -11.62
N GLU A 247 -5.31 12.66 -11.29
CA GLU A 247 -5.35 14.11 -11.49
C GLU A 247 -5.54 14.47 -12.97
N TYR A 248 -4.81 13.78 -13.86
CA TYR A 248 -4.98 13.96 -15.30
C TYR A 248 -6.40 13.62 -15.79
N LEU A 249 -6.98 12.51 -15.32
CA LEU A 249 -8.37 12.15 -15.62
C LEU A 249 -9.34 13.26 -15.18
N GLN A 250 -9.18 13.79 -13.96
CA GLN A 250 -10.07 14.83 -13.44
C GLN A 250 -9.97 16.14 -14.23
N LEU A 251 -8.79 16.47 -14.78
CA LEU A 251 -8.62 17.66 -15.63
C LEU A 251 -9.21 17.47 -17.03
N THR A 252 -9.17 16.25 -17.57
CA THR A 252 -9.72 15.95 -18.89
C THR A 252 -11.24 15.83 -18.91
N THR A 253 -11.86 15.42 -17.81
CA THR A 253 -13.33 15.31 -17.67
C THR A 253 -14.05 16.60 -17.27
N LYS A 254 -13.31 17.63 -16.85
CA LYS A 254 -13.85 18.97 -16.52
C LYS A 254 -13.91 19.93 -17.73
N LYS A 255 -13.48 19.49 -18.91
CA LYS A 255 -13.61 20.22 -20.18
C LYS A 255 -14.88 19.79 -20.91
#